data_AF-A0A7C6L1L8-F1
#
_entry.id   AF-A0A7C6L1L8-F1
#
_cell.length_a   1.000
_cell.length_b   1.000
_cell.length_c   1.000
_cell.angle_alpha   90.00
_cell.angle_beta   90.00
_cell.angle_gamma   90.00
#
_symmetry.space_group_name_H-M   'P 1'
#
loop_
_entity.id
_entity.type
_entity.pdbx_description
1 polymer ?
#
loop_
_entity_poly.entity_id
_entity_poly.type
_entity_poly.pdbx_seq_one_letter_code
_entity_poly.pdbx_strand_id
1 'polypeptide(L)'
;MAEKKIYQIKVQGQLVPVSEEVYLTYYRMSRRERHLEEKDRVHGVFSYHALDTAEINGEDVIPDIVSPRVEDLIVDKLIAEKLHRCITQLTEKEQALITALYFQGKTQVELEKETGIKQQTISYRERQIRMKLKKMMEK
;
A
#
# COMPACT_ATOMS: atom_id res chain seq x y z
N MET A 1 21.74 34.74 -56.83
CA MET A 1 20.37 34.36 -56.42
C MET A 1 20.50 33.05 -55.66
N ALA A 2 20.26 33.03 -54.35
CA ALA A 2 20.48 31.85 -53.53
C ALA A 2 19.39 30.80 -53.78
N GLU A 3 19.80 29.58 -54.13
CA GLU A 3 18.90 28.44 -54.33
C GLU A 3 18.07 28.20 -53.07
N LYS A 4 16.74 28.25 -53.22
CA LYS A 4 15.80 28.00 -52.12
C LYS A 4 15.81 26.50 -51.84
N LYS A 5 16.56 26.06 -50.81
CA LYS A 5 16.58 24.66 -50.38
C LYS A 5 15.16 24.19 -50.05
N ILE A 6 14.73 23.11 -50.69
CA ILE A 6 13.44 22.47 -50.41
C ILE A 6 13.66 21.41 -49.34
N TYR A 7 13.11 21.63 -48.15
CA TYR A 7 13.18 20.67 -47.04
C TYR A 7 12.01 19.69 -47.14
N GLN A 8 12.28 18.38 -46.98
CA GLN A 8 11.27 17.32 -47.13
C GLN A 8 11.42 16.28 -46.02
N ILE A 9 10.30 15.76 -45.52
CA ILE A 9 10.25 14.64 -44.56
C ILE A 9 9.45 13.47 -45.15
N LYS A 10 9.75 12.25 -44.73
CA LYS A 10 9.05 11.04 -45.19
C LYS A 10 7.95 10.65 -44.20
N VAL A 11 6.69 10.72 -44.61
CA VAL A 11 5.53 10.33 -43.80
C VAL A 11 4.79 9.21 -44.52
N GLN A 12 4.62 8.05 -43.88
CA GLN A 12 3.95 6.87 -44.46
C GLN A 12 4.46 6.48 -45.87
N GLY A 13 5.74 6.70 -46.15
CA GLY A 13 6.36 6.38 -47.44
C GLY A 13 6.43 7.54 -48.45
N GLN A 14 5.71 8.63 -48.25
CA GLN A 14 5.66 9.78 -49.17
C GLN A 14 6.54 10.95 -48.69
N LEU A 15 7.13 11.68 -49.64
CA LEU A 15 7.94 12.88 -49.36
C LEU A 15 7.03 14.11 -49.29
N VAL A 16 6.95 14.71 -48.10
CA VAL A 16 6.14 15.91 -47.84
C VAL A 16 7.09 17.10 -47.69
N PRO A 17 6.95 18.16 -48.51
CA PRO A 17 7.73 19.39 -48.34
C PRO A 17 7.30 20.12 -47.07
N VAL A 18 8.26 20.56 -46.28
CA VAL A 18 8.04 21.23 -44.99
C VAL A 18 8.93 22.45 -44.85
N SER A 19 8.66 23.29 -43.84
CA SER A 19 9.57 24.37 -43.48
C SER A 19 10.89 23.82 -42.92
N GLU A 20 11.94 24.63 -43.00
CA GLU A 20 13.24 24.32 -42.41
C GLU A 20 13.14 24.00 -40.92
N GLU A 21 12.34 24.78 -40.18
CA GLU A 21 12.11 24.58 -38.75
C GLU A 21 11.54 23.18 -38.46
N VAL A 22 10.49 22.79 -39.20
CA VAL A 22 9.84 21.48 -39.05
C VAL A 22 10.81 20.34 -39.39
N TYR A 23 11.57 20.47 -40.49
CA TYR A 23 12.60 19.52 -40.88
C TYR A 23 13.65 19.32 -39.78
N LEU A 24 14.19 20.43 -39.24
CA LEU A 24 15.18 20.38 -38.18
C LEU A 24 14.61 19.75 -36.90
N THR A 25 13.37 20.09 -36.50
CA THR A 25 12.73 19.47 -35.34
C THR A 25 12.48 17.98 -35.53
N TYR A 26 12.00 17.56 -36.70
CA TYR A 26 11.72 16.16 -37.02
C TYR A 26 12.98 15.28 -36.82
N TYR A 27 14.11 15.71 -37.38
CA TYR A 27 15.37 14.95 -37.24
C TYR A 27 16.07 15.12 -35.89
N ARG A 28 15.83 16.23 -35.16
CA ARG A 28 16.30 16.39 -33.78
C ARG A 28 15.63 15.41 -32.82
N MET A 29 14.34 15.13 -33.00
CA MET A 29 13.60 14.17 -32.17
C MET A 29 14.21 12.76 -32.27
N SER A 30 14.55 12.30 -33.48
CA SER A 30 15.18 10.99 -33.67
C SER A 30 16.57 10.84 -33.04
N ARG A 31 17.31 11.94 -32.82
CA ARG A 31 18.57 11.90 -32.07
C ARG A 31 18.33 11.85 -30.57
N ARG A 32 17.29 12.53 -30.08
CA ARG A 32 16.87 12.50 -28.67
C ARG A 32 16.37 11.11 -28.26
N GLU A 33 15.56 10.46 -29.09
CA GLU A 33 15.08 9.09 -28.85
C GLU A 33 16.24 8.10 -28.73
N ARG A 34 17.15 8.08 -29.73
CA ARG A 34 18.36 7.25 -29.65
C ARG A 34 19.23 7.53 -28.44
N HIS A 35 19.36 8.79 -28.03
CA HIS A 35 20.13 9.13 -26.83
C HIS A 35 19.50 8.54 -25.55
N LEU A 36 18.16 8.50 -25.47
CA LEU A 36 17.46 7.86 -24.35
C LEU A 36 17.69 6.35 -24.37
N GLU A 37 17.55 5.69 -25.52
CA GLU A 37 17.84 4.25 -25.66
C GLU A 37 19.31 3.89 -25.34
N GLU A 38 20.25 4.69 -25.82
CA GLU A 38 21.69 4.55 -25.51
C GLU A 38 21.93 4.67 -24.00
N LYS A 39 21.30 5.64 -23.34
CA LYS A 39 21.36 5.83 -21.89
C LYS A 39 20.77 4.66 -21.13
N ASP A 40 19.58 4.22 -21.51
CA ASP A 40 18.89 3.10 -20.88
C ASP A 40 19.76 1.84 -20.98
N ARG A 41 20.38 1.60 -22.14
CA ARG A 41 21.30 0.48 -22.33
C ARG A 41 22.57 0.59 -21.48
N VAL A 42 23.17 1.77 -21.38
CA VAL A 42 24.36 2.02 -20.54
C VAL A 42 24.05 1.82 -19.05
N HIS A 43 22.86 2.24 -18.62
CA HIS A 43 22.42 2.12 -17.24
C HIS A 43 21.73 0.79 -16.92
N GLY A 44 21.62 -0.12 -17.90
CA GLY A 44 20.96 -1.42 -17.73
C GLY A 44 19.48 -1.30 -17.37
N VAL A 45 18.83 -0.21 -17.78
CA VAL A 45 17.40 0.02 -17.54
C VAL A 45 16.62 -1.03 -18.33
N PHE A 46 15.79 -1.77 -17.61
CA PHE A 46 14.97 -2.83 -18.17
C PHE A 46 13.50 -2.48 -17.98
N SER A 47 12.72 -2.56 -19.05
CA SER A 47 11.28 -2.27 -19.01
C SER A 47 10.52 -3.45 -18.41
N TYR A 48 9.61 -3.20 -17.47
CA TYR A 48 8.76 -4.25 -16.91
C TYR A 48 7.84 -4.88 -17.95
N HIS A 49 7.39 -4.12 -18.95
CA HIS A 49 6.62 -4.65 -20.08
C HIS A 49 7.39 -5.70 -20.90
N ALA A 50 8.73 -5.72 -20.82
CA ALA A 50 9.51 -6.77 -21.46
C ALA A 50 9.37 -8.13 -20.76
N LEU A 51 8.75 -8.18 -19.56
CA LEU A 51 8.40 -9.42 -18.85
C LEU A 51 6.96 -9.87 -19.12
N ASP A 52 6.21 -9.15 -19.95
CA ASP A 52 4.85 -9.53 -20.32
C ASP A 52 4.85 -10.92 -20.96
N THR A 53 3.87 -11.74 -20.56
CA THR A 53 3.56 -13.03 -21.17
C THR A 53 2.18 -12.94 -21.84
N ALA A 54 1.78 -13.97 -22.59
CA ALA A 54 0.45 -13.98 -23.22
C ALA A 54 -0.71 -13.89 -22.21
N GLU A 55 -0.46 -14.21 -20.93
CA GLU A 55 -1.49 -14.31 -19.90
C GLU A 55 -1.35 -13.28 -18.77
N ILE A 56 -0.14 -12.75 -18.54
CA ILE A 56 0.18 -11.94 -17.34
C ILE A 56 1.10 -10.77 -17.74
N ASN A 57 0.83 -9.57 -17.22
CA ASN A 57 1.72 -8.42 -17.41
C ASN A 57 2.95 -8.58 -16.50
N GLY A 58 4.10 -8.11 -16.96
CA GLY A 58 5.36 -8.16 -16.23
C GLY A 58 5.33 -7.46 -14.89
N GLU A 59 4.50 -6.43 -14.76
CA GLU A 59 4.25 -5.70 -13.51
C GLU A 59 3.47 -6.54 -12.48
N ASP A 60 2.61 -7.47 -12.91
CA ASP A 60 1.81 -8.32 -12.01
C ASP A 60 2.67 -9.37 -11.27
N VAL A 61 3.88 -9.65 -11.79
CA VAL A 61 4.84 -10.57 -11.17
C VAL A 61 5.52 -9.93 -9.95
N ILE A 62 5.45 -8.61 -9.81
CA ILE A 62 6.05 -7.88 -8.70
C ILE A 62 5.15 -8.00 -7.47
N PRO A 63 5.59 -8.68 -6.40
CA PRO A 63 4.75 -8.86 -5.23
C PRO A 63 4.55 -7.53 -4.50
N ASP A 64 3.30 -7.25 -4.12
CA ASP A 64 3.00 -6.16 -3.18
C ASP A 64 3.31 -6.63 -1.75
N ILE A 65 4.47 -6.20 -1.25
CA ILE A 65 4.96 -6.52 0.10
C ILE A 65 4.39 -5.54 1.15
N VAL A 66 3.81 -4.41 0.71
CA VAL A 66 3.28 -3.37 1.60
C VAL A 66 1.86 -3.71 2.02
N SER A 67 1.06 -4.26 1.11
CA SER A 67 -0.32 -4.66 1.41
C SER A 67 -0.35 -5.92 2.29
N PRO A 68 -1.19 -5.93 3.35
CA PRO A 68 -1.40 -7.13 4.14
C PRO A 68 -2.05 -8.21 3.29
N ARG A 69 -1.62 -9.46 3.48
CA ARG A 69 -2.19 -10.59 2.77
C ARG A 69 -3.64 -10.79 3.18
N VAL A 70 -4.48 -11.18 2.23
CA VAL A 70 -5.91 -11.39 2.49
C VAL A 70 -6.12 -12.48 3.54
N GLU A 71 -5.28 -13.51 3.55
CA GLU A 71 -5.33 -14.59 4.54
C GLU A 71 -5.10 -14.05 5.96
N ASP A 72 -4.11 -13.16 6.13
CA ASP A 72 -3.78 -12.56 7.43
C ASP A 72 -4.95 -11.70 7.94
N LEU A 73 -5.55 -10.90 7.04
CA LEU A 73 -6.73 -10.09 7.37
C LEU A 73 -7.92 -10.94 7.84
N ILE A 74 -8.15 -12.10 7.19
CA ILE A 74 -9.22 -13.01 7.57
C ILE A 74 -8.94 -13.65 8.92
N VAL A 75 -7.70 -14.09 9.17
CA VAL A 75 -7.28 -14.66 10.45
C VAL A 75 -7.47 -13.67 11.58
N ASP A 76 -7.01 -12.43 11.41
CA ASP A 76 -7.18 -11.36 12.40
C ASP A 76 -8.64 -11.10 12.71
N LYS A 77 -9.50 -11.03 11.68
CA LYS A 77 -10.94 -10.85 11.83
C LYS A 77 -11.58 -11.99 12.62
N LEU A 78 -11.24 -13.24 12.32
CA LEU A 78 -11.77 -14.41 13.03
C LEU A 78 -11.34 -14.43 14.49
N ILE A 79 -10.08 -14.07 14.79
CA ILE A 79 -9.58 -13.95 16.16
C ILE A 79 -10.32 -12.85 16.91
N ALA A 80 -10.52 -11.69 16.29
CA ALA A 80 -11.28 -10.58 16.87
C ALA A 80 -12.73 -10.96 17.15
N GLU A 81 -13.41 -11.63 16.22
CA GLU A 81 -14.78 -12.13 16.41
C GLU A 81 -14.86 -13.12 17.58
N LYS A 82 -13.91 -14.07 17.68
CA LYS A 82 -13.84 -15.00 18.81
C LYS A 82 -13.67 -14.25 20.13
N LEU A 83 -12.76 -13.27 20.19
CA LEU A 83 -12.52 -12.46 21.37
C LEU A 83 -13.77 -11.66 21.77
N HIS A 84 -14.48 -11.05 20.83
CA HIS A 84 -15.72 -10.32 21.11
C HIS A 84 -16.79 -11.24 21.72
N ARG A 85 -16.95 -12.47 21.20
CA ARG A 85 -17.84 -13.47 21.82
C ARG A 85 -17.41 -13.80 23.26
N CYS A 86 -16.12 -13.95 23.52
CA CYS A 86 -15.63 -14.16 24.89
C CYS A 86 -15.91 -12.97 25.81
N ILE A 87 -15.76 -11.73 25.32
CA ILE A 87 -16.07 -10.51 26.07
C ILE A 87 -17.56 -10.47 26.46
N THR A 88 -18.48 -10.85 25.56
CA THR A 88 -19.92 -10.87 25.88
C THR A 88 -20.31 -11.84 27.00
N GLN A 89 -19.46 -12.82 27.31
CA GLN A 89 -19.67 -13.79 28.39
C GLN A 89 -19.05 -13.32 29.73
N LEU A 90 -18.32 -12.20 29.75
CA LEU A 90 -17.86 -11.57 30.98
C LEU A 90 -19.04 -10.93 31.72
N THR A 91 -18.87 -10.68 33.02
CA THR A 91 -19.86 -9.92 33.81
C THR A 91 -19.90 -8.45 33.37
N GLU A 92 -21.01 -7.76 33.60
CA GLU A 92 -21.18 -6.34 33.21
C GLU A 92 -20.05 -5.44 33.75
N LYS A 93 -19.60 -5.68 34.99
CA LYS A 93 -18.49 -4.93 35.59
C LYS A 93 -17.15 -5.20 34.91
N GLU A 94 -16.91 -6.44 34.50
CA GLU A 94 -15.70 -6.81 33.76
C GLU A 94 -15.72 -6.21 32.35
N GLN A 95 -16.87 -6.28 31.66
CA GLN A 95 -17.06 -5.66 30.35
C GLN A 95 -16.82 -4.15 30.40
N ALA A 96 -17.44 -3.46 31.36
CA ALA A 96 -17.27 -2.02 31.54
C ALA A 96 -15.79 -1.63 31.74
N LEU A 97 -15.05 -2.41 32.52
CA LEU A 97 -13.62 -2.17 32.73
C LEU A 97 -12.81 -2.35 31.43
N ILE A 98 -13.09 -3.40 30.65
CA ILE A 98 -12.45 -3.63 29.35
C ILE A 98 -12.79 -2.53 28.34
N THR A 99 -14.06 -2.12 28.26
CA THR A 99 -14.51 -1.01 27.42
C THR A 99 -13.76 0.28 27.75
N ALA A 100 -13.64 0.61 29.03
CA ALA A 100 -12.95 1.81 29.46
C ALA A 100 -11.45 1.81 29.11
N LEU A 101 -10.77 0.69 29.35
CA LEU A 101 -9.32 0.57 29.11
C LEU A 101 -8.96 0.49 27.63
N TYR A 102 -9.66 -0.34 26.85
CA TYR A 102 -9.22 -0.71 25.50
C TYR A 102 -10.00 -0.02 24.37
N PHE A 103 -11.25 0.39 24.62
CA PHE A 103 -12.09 1.03 23.59
C PHE A 103 -12.20 2.54 23.79
N GLN A 104 -12.20 3.01 25.03
CA GLN A 104 -12.22 4.44 25.37
C GLN A 104 -10.81 5.01 25.62
N GLY A 105 -9.79 4.15 25.72
CA GLY A 105 -8.39 4.56 25.90
C GLY A 105 -8.07 5.18 27.26
N LYS A 106 -8.91 4.95 28.28
CA LYS A 106 -8.68 5.48 29.62
C LYS A 106 -7.51 4.78 30.30
N THR A 107 -6.69 5.56 30.98
CA THR A 107 -5.62 5.02 31.83
C THR A 107 -6.19 4.52 33.16
N GLN A 108 -5.48 3.60 33.81
CA GLN A 108 -5.89 3.11 35.13
C GLN A 108 -5.90 4.22 36.20
N VAL A 109 -5.06 5.25 36.04
CA VAL A 109 -5.01 6.42 36.93
C VAL A 109 -6.24 7.31 36.77
N GLU A 110 -6.70 7.52 35.54
CA GLU A 110 -7.95 8.23 35.28
C GLU A 110 -9.15 7.47 35.85
N LEU A 111 -9.17 6.15 35.67
CA LEU A 111 -10.21 5.30 36.25
C LEU A 111 -10.22 5.32 37.78
N GLU A 112 -9.07 5.42 38.43
CA GLU A 112 -9.00 5.60 39.89
C GLU A 112 -9.64 6.93 40.32
N LYS A 113 -9.36 8.02 39.59
CA LYS A 113 -9.96 9.33 39.89
C LYS A 113 -11.48 9.34 39.66
N GLU A 114 -11.97 8.67 38.62
CA GLU A 114 -13.39 8.62 38.28
C GLU A 114 -14.20 7.71 39.22
N THR A 115 -13.65 6.55 39.58
CA THR A 115 -14.39 5.51 40.31
C THR A 115 -14.05 5.44 41.80
N GLY A 116 -12.98 6.12 42.24
CA GLY A 116 -12.43 6.02 43.60
C GLY A 116 -11.76 4.68 43.91
N ILE A 117 -11.66 3.78 42.92
CA ILE A 117 -11.03 2.46 43.09
C ILE A 117 -9.53 2.62 42.86
N LYS A 118 -8.72 2.20 43.84
CA LYS A 118 -7.26 2.24 43.72
C LYS A 118 -6.76 1.61 42.42
N GLN A 119 -5.81 2.25 41.74
CA GLN A 119 -5.21 1.76 40.49
C GLN A 119 -4.69 0.32 40.62
N GLN A 120 -4.13 -0.05 41.78
CA GLN A 120 -3.67 -1.42 42.03
C GLN A 120 -4.81 -2.45 41.93
N THR A 121 -6.00 -2.12 42.43
CA THR A 121 -7.19 -2.98 42.33
C THR A 121 -7.69 -3.06 40.90
N ILE A 122 -7.64 -1.96 40.15
CA ILE A 122 -7.98 -1.93 38.72
C ILE A 122 -7.03 -2.84 37.94
N SER A 123 -5.73 -2.70 38.14
CA SER A 123 -4.68 -3.54 37.52
C SER A 123 -4.86 -5.02 37.83
N TYR A 124 -5.18 -5.35 39.10
CA TYR A 124 -5.48 -6.72 39.48
C TYR A 124 -6.70 -7.27 38.74
N ARG A 125 -7.81 -6.51 38.67
CA ARG A 125 -9.03 -6.92 37.97
C ARG A 125 -8.79 -7.12 36.49
N GLU A 126 -8.09 -6.18 35.84
CA GLU A 126 -7.72 -6.29 34.43
C GLU A 126 -6.94 -7.58 34.17
N ARG A 127 -5.95 -7.91 35.03
CA ARG A 127 -5.19 -9.16 34.91
C ARG A 127 -6.06 -10.39 35.02
N GLN A 128 -7.01 -10.42 35.96
CA GLN A 128 -7.95 -11.55 36.08
C GLN A 128 -8.82 -11.70 34.84
N ILE A 129 -9.33 -10.59 34.30
CA ILE A 129 -10.13 -10.61 33.07
C ILE A 129 -9.31 -11.13 31.89
N ARG A 130 -8.07 -10.67 31.72
CA ARG A 130 -7.17 -11.16 30.66
C ARG A 130 -6.92 -12.66 30.77
N MET A 131 -6.69 -13.18 31.98
CA MET A 131 -6.54 -14.63 32.19
C MET A 131 -7.82 -15.40 31.87
N LYS A 132 -8.98 -14.85 32.21
CA LYS A 132 -10.29 -15.45 31.90
C LYS A 132 -10.52 -15.49 30.39
N LEU A 133 -10.32 -14.37 29.68
CA LEU A 133 -10.43 -14.28 28.22
C LEU A 133 -9.47 -15.27 27.54
N LYS A 134 -8.21 -15.35 27.98
CA LYS A 134 -7.24 -16.31 27.43
C LYS A 134 -7.75 -17.76 27.55
N LYS A 135 -8.22 -18.16 28.74
CA LYS A 135 -8.80 -19.50 28.96
C LYS A 135 -10.04 -19.77 28.10
N MET A 136 -10.83 -18.76 27.79
CA MET A 136 -12.01 -18.88 26.93
C MET A 136 -11.64 -18.97 25.45
N MET A 137 -10.53 -18.36 25.04
CA MET A 137 -10.02 -18.43 23.67
C MET A 137 -9.24 -19.70 23.38
N GLU A 138 -8.65 -20.34 24.39
CA GLU A 138 -7.97 -21.64 24.28
C GLU A 138 -8.96 -22.82 24.28
N LYS A 139 -10.21 -22.59 24.66
CA LYS A 139 -11.33 -23.51 24.44
C LYS A 139 -11.82 -23.43 22.99
#